data_AF-A0A1Y1WUB4-F1
#
_entry.id   AF-A0A1Y1WUB4-F1
#
_cell.length_a   1.000
_cell.length_b   1.000
_cell.length_c   1.000
_cell.angle_alpha   90.00
_cell.angle_beta   90.00
_cell.angle_gamma   90.00
#
_symmetry.space_group_name_H-M   'P 1'
#
loop_
_entity.id
_entity.type
_entity.pdbx_description
1 polymer ?
#
loop_
_entity_poly.entity_id
_entity_poly.type
_entity_poly.pdbx_seq_one_letter_code
_entity_poly.pdbx_strand_id
1 'polypeptide(L)'
;MCCSFSDFNDESDEKKGWIKKEKTFTFDEDVLQYFLKHNSLNNPLVKNNDSGKEIDKDFYVIPVGDTHIINHEKPFELRIGRNFSVFAFEKCIHSMEIGETSLFLCSPHTMKGYHKMEIILNHINYKLSLLHNKELVNNKNDVYISNQLIEYKKKLHERYHSLTKGNIIFILEIELLDVQEPETFQKCVWEMSDDEKYNRATCLKDEGNNLFKSNEFNKASVKFQEALSIFQNIIHSGSLLNEQFNRQCTVKKEIENEEDSNIRITFDKLVSLSNICRLNYSACQLKLKNYQTVIENCTEVIKNDPENIKAYFRRGKAYSMLNSYLDLARKDFYKLKEIYNRYIKAEEEGKIISALLSSNKLNYKNEIKNLNNEIKLIEKKIKQQNIQEKNFLTKMFS
;
A
#
# COMPACT_ATOMS: atom_id res chain seq x y z
N MET A 1 -7.81 30.58 22.40
CA MET A 1 -7.70 29.47 23.37
C MET A 1 -9.09 29.22 23.91
N CYS A 2 -9.76 28.21 23.36
CA CYS A 2 -11.11 27.84 23.74
C CYS A 2 -11.14 26.39 24.26
N CYS A 3 -12.11 26.09 25.12
CA CYS A 3 -12.47 24.78 25.63
C CYS A 3 -13.93 24.54 25.26
N SER A 4 -14.22 23.45 24.56
CA SER A 4 -15.58 23.10 24.18
C SER A 4 -16.05 21.82 24.85
N PHE A 5 -17.30 21.88 25.30
CA PHE A 5 -18.09 20.79 25.85
C PHE A 5 -18.68 19.95 24.73
N SER A 6 -18.77 18.64 24.93
CA SER A 6 -19.79 17.88 24.21
C SER A 6 -20.21 16.64 25.02
N ASP A 7 -21.33 16.75 25.72
CA ASP A 7 -22.41 15.78 25.63
C ASP A 7 -23.75 16.38 26.15
N PHE A 8 -24.72 16.44 25.23
CA PHE A 8 -26.18 16.62 25.36
C PHE A 8 -26.73 17.82 26.17
N ASN A 9 -27.33 18.77 25.44
CA ASN A 9 -28.45 19.66 25.84
C ASN A 9 -28.20 20.93 26.67
N ASP A 10 -26.97 21.43 26.84
CA ASP A 10 -26.78 22.78 27.41
C ASP A 10 -26.79 23.84 26.29
N GLU A 11 -27.84 24.67 26.27
CA GLU A 11 -28.14 25.71 25.27
C GLU A 11 -27.17 26.93 25.29
N SER A 12 -26.05 26.85 25.99
CA SER A 12 -25.05 27.93 26.04
C SER A 12 -23.76 27.52 25.32
N ASP A 13 -23.72 27.73 23.99
CA ASP A 13 -22.56 27.54 23.10
C ASP A 13 -21.40 28.56 23.36
N GLU A 14 -21.25 29.07 24.58
CA GLU A 14 -20.13 29.97 24.90
C GLU A 14 -18.84 29.18 25.12
N LYS A 15 -17.90 29.31 24.16
CA LYS A 15 -16.54 28.76 24.26
C LYS A 15 -15.84 29.32 25.51
N LYS A 16 -15.48 28.44 26.46
CA LYS A 16 -14.78 28.80 27.71
C LYS A 16 -13.26 28.88 27.49
N GLY A 17 -12.55 29.59 28.34
CA GLY A 17 -11.11 29.83 28.22
C GLY A 17 -10.22 28.79 28.92
N TRP A 18 -8.92 28.88 28.61
CA TRP A 18 -7.85 28.19 29.32
C TRP A 18 -6.55 28.99 29.25
N ILE A 19 -5.59 28.69 30.13
CA ILE A 19 -4.27 29.34 30.16
C ILE A 19 -3.18 28.28 30.25
N LYS A 20 -2.13 28.41 29.41
CA LYS A 20 -0.87 27.65 29.48
C LYS A 20 0.19 28.50 30.18
N LYS A 21 0.84 27.98 31.22
CA LYS A 21 2.07 28.55 31.79
C LYS A 21 3.13 27.45 31.85
N GLU A 22 4.09 27.49 30.94
CA GLU A 22 5.13 26.45 30.80
C GLU A 22 4.55 25.03 30.65
N LYS A 23 4.57 24.22 31.72
CA LYS A 23 4.03 22.84 31.77
C LYS A 23 2.72 22.73 32.55
N THR A 24 2.19 23.83 33.08
CA THR A 24 0.91 23.86 33.79
C THR A 24 -0.18 24.39 32.88
N PHE A 25 -1.35 23.77 32.97
CA PHE A 25 -2.54 24.12 32.21
C PHE A 25 -3.65 24.41 33.20
N THR A 26 -4.37 25.51 33.02
CA THR A 26 -5.52 25.87 33.86
C THR A 26 -6.74 26.06 32.99
N PHE A 27 -7.82 25.37 33.33
CA PHE A 27 -9.13 25.49 32.68
C PHE A 27 -10.04 26.42 33.49
N ASP A 28 -11.02 27.02 32.83
CA ASP A 28 -12.09 27.75 33.52
C ASP A 28 -12.82 26.83 34.52
N GLU A 29 -13.27 27.42 35.64
CA GLU A 29 -13.88 26.69 36.75
C GLU A 29 -15.12 25.89 36.30
N ASP A 30 -15.93 26.45 35.41
CA ASP A 30 -17.12 25.82 34.85
C ASP A 30 -16.78 24.49 34.12
N VAL A 31 -15.65 24.47 33.41
CA VAL A 31 -15.18 23.28 32.66
C VAL A 31 -14.76 22.17 33.62
N LEU A 32 -14.03 22.54 34.68
CA LEU A 32 -13.59 21.59 35.69
C LEU A 32 -14.80 21.02 36.47
N GLN A 33 -15.74 21.87 36.88
CA GLN A 33 -16.93 21.46 37.62
C GLN A 33 -17.80 20.48 36.81
N TYR A 34 -18.01 20.75 35.52
CA TYR A 34 -18.74 19.82 34.66
C TYR A 34 -18.01 18.50 34.48
N PHE A 35 -16.70 18.54 34.20
CA PHE A 35 -15.90 17.33 34.05
C PHE A 35 -15.95 16.45 35.31
N LEU A 36 -15.93 17.07 36.49
CA LEU A 36 -16.04 16.40 37.79
C LEU A 36 -17.45 15.84 38.06
N LYS A 37 -18.50 16.52 37.61
CA LYS A 37 -19.89 16.06 37.75
C LYS A 37 -20.15 14.80 36.90
N HIS A 38 -19.55 14.73 35.72
CA HIS A 38 -19.78 13.68 34.73
C HIS A 38 -18.73 12.57 34.72
N ASN A 39 -17.67 12.66 35.55
CA ASN A 39 -16.70 11.59 35.75
C ASN A 39 -16.67 11.10 37.21
N SER A 40 -16.40 9.81 37.40
CA SER A 40 -16.45 9.12 38.70
C SER A 40 -15.60 9.76 39.81
N LEU A 41 -16.04 9.63 41.07
CA LEU A 41 -15.48 10.20 42.31
C LEU A 41 -13.99 9.94 42.59
N ASN A 42 -13.36 8.93 41.96
CA ASN A 42 -11.92 8.64 42.11
C ASN A 42 -11.07 9.43 41.09
N ASN A 43 -11.45 10.68 40.81
CA ASN A 43 -10.76 11.53 39.86
C ASN A 43 -9.57 12.21 40.56
N PRO A 44 -8.33 12.11 40.02
CA PRO A 44 -7.15 12.73 40.64
C PRO A 44 -7.25 14.26 40.80
N LEU A 45 -8.22 14.91 40.14
CA LEU A 45 -8.51 16.34 40.28
C LEU A 45 -9.32 16.71 41.55
N VAL A 46 -9.80 15.73 42.34
CA VAL A 46 -10.63 15.99 43.54
C VAL A 46 -9.85 15.67 44.81
N LYS A 47 -9.62 16.68 45.65
CA LYS A 47 -9.22 16.47 47.06
C LYS A 47 -10.48 16.31 47.91
N ASN A 48 -10.58 15.19 48.63
CA ASN A 48 -11.58 15.02 49.67
C ASN A 48 -11.05 15.67 50.96
N ASN A 49 -11.55 16.87 51.27
CA ASN A 49 -11.36 17.49 52.58
C ASN A 49 -12.71 17.50 53.32
N ASP A 50 -12.69 17.48 54.66
CA ASP A 50 -13.86 17.36 55.55
C ASP A 50 -14.89 18.52 55.41
N SER A 51 -14.60 19.54 54.59
CA SER A 51 -15.45 20.71 54.34
C SER A 51 -16.00 20.83 52.90
N GLY A 52 -15.71 19.87 52.00
CA GLY A 52 -16.20 19.89 50.62
C GLY A 52 -15.18 19.37 49.60
N LYS A 53 -15.64 19.19 48.35
CA LYS A 53 -14.78 18.81 47.21
C LYS A 53 -14.00 20.04 46.74
N GLU A 54 -12.68 20.09 46.99
CA GLU A 54 -11.79 21.10 46.39
C GLU A 54 -11.13 20.54 45.13
N ILE A 55 -11.06 21.36 44.07
CA ILE A 55 -10.39 21.00 42.82
C ILE A 55 -8.89 21.24 42.96
N ASP A 56 -8.08 20.21 42.74
CA ASP A 56 -6.63 20.35 42.68
C ASP A 56 -6.24 21.02 41.35
N LYS A 57 -5.86 22.30 41.41
CA LYS A 57 -5.47 23.09 40.23
C LYS A 57 -4.04 22.78 39.77
N ASP A 58 -3.26 22.07 40.57
CA ASP A 58 -1.86 21.76 40.32
C ASP A 58 -1.68 20.29 39.91
N PHE A 59 -2.06 19.94 38.68
CA PHE A 59 -1.80 18.61 38.11
C PHE A 59 -0.52 18.61 37.25
N TYR A 60 0.30 17.57 37.40
CA TYR A 60 1.48 17.37 36.58
C TYR A 60 1.11 16.80 35.21
N VAL A 61 1.41 17.54 34.14
CA VAL A 61 1.20 17.08 32.77
C VAL A 61 2.47 16.39 32.25
N ILE A 62 2.32 15.13 31.87
CA ILE A 62 3.38 14.36 31.21
C ILE A 62 3.15 14.44 29.70
N PRO A 63 4.09 14.94 28.89
CA PRO A 63 3.94 14.97 27.45
C PRO A 63 3.96 13.55 26.89
N VAL A 64 2.88 13.16 26.23
CA VAL A 64 2.69 11.80 25.71
C VAL A 64 3.01 11.71 24.21
N GLY A 65 2.59 12.71 23.44
CA GLY A 65 2.83 12.84 22.00
C GLY A 65 2.71 14.29 21.56
N ASP A 66 3.43 14.64 20.50
CA ASP A 66 3.39 15.96 19.85
C ASP A 66 3.61 15.77 18.34
N THR A 67 2.58 16.08 17.55
CA THR A 67 2.58 15.90 16.10
C THR A 67 3.38 16.96 15.34
N HIS A 68 3.86 18.01 16.01
CA HIS A 68 4.82 18.94 15.42
C HIS A 68 6.22 18.31 15.37
N ILE A 69 6.53 17.45 16.35
CA ILE A 69 7.83 16.77 16.46
C ILE A 69 7.79 15.41 15.74
N ILE A 70 6.66 14.71 15.86
CA ILE A 70 6.43 13.39 15.29
C ILE A 70 5.77 13.59 13.92
N ASN A 71 6.17 12.86 12.88
CA ASN A 71 5.59 12.89 11.51
C ASN A 71 6.18 13.92 10.52
N HIS A 72 7.44 14.35 10.68
CA HIS A 72 8.12 15.26 9.74
C HIS A 72 7.32 16.55 9.48
N GLU A 73 6.73 17.14 10.53
CA GLU A 73 5.90 18.35 10.45
C GLU A 73 4.64 18.21 9.57
N LYS A 74 4.27 16.99 9.19
CA LYS A 74 3.02 16.76 8.47
C LYS A 74 1.84 16.69 9.45
N PRO A 75 0.76 17.44 9.18
CA PRO A 75 -0.40 17.45 10.05
C PRO A 75 -1.07 16.07 10.13
N PHE A 76 -1.74 15.82 11.26
CA PHE A 76 -2.53 14.61 11.44
C PHE A 76 -3.83 14.72 10.65
N GLU A 77 -4.05 13.80 9.72
CA GLU A 77 -5.29 13.72 8.94
C GLU A 77 -6.30 12.79 9.62
N LEU A 78 -7.47 13.32 9.99
CA LEU A 78 -8.59 12.53 10.51
C LEU A 78 -9.70 12.43 9.46
N ARG A 79 -10.24 11.21 9.28
CA ARG A 79 -11.44 10.98 8.46
C ARG A 79 -12.67 10.86 9.36
N ILE A 80 -13.56 11.84 9.29
CA ILE A 80 -14.79 11.88 10.08
C ILE A 80 -15.79 10.83 9.59
N GLY A 81 -16.52 10.19 10.51
CA GLY A 81 -17.59 9.24 10.17
C GLY A 81 -17.12 7.83 9.81
N ARG A 82 -15.83 7.52 10.04
CA ARG A 82 -15.24 6.18 9.86
C ARG A 82 -15.04 5.43 11.17
N ASN A 83 -15.68 5.89 12.26
CA ASN A 83 -15.56 5.36 13.61
C ASN A 83 -14.09 5.26 14.02
N PHE A 84 -13.39 6.41 14.01
CA PHE A 84 -12.00 6.45 14.41
C PHE A 84 -11.81 5.84 15.80
N SER A 85 -10.71 5.11 15.97
CA SER A 85 -10.49 4.30 17.18
C SER A 85 -10.53 5.10 18.48
N VAL A 86 -10.22 6.40 18.43
CA VAL A 86 -10.25 7.33 19.56
C VAL A 86 -11.45 8.27 19.39
N PHE A 87 -12.54 7.97 20.06
CA PHE A 87 -13.82 8.68 19.89
C PHE A 87 -13.73 10.19 20.17
N ALA A 88 -12.91 10.59 21.16
CA ALA A 88 -12.77 11.99 21.54
C ALA A 88 -12.37 12.90 20.37
N PHE A 89 -11.50 12.44 19.47
CA PHE A 89 -10.95 13.26 18.39
C PHE A 89 -12.03 13.80 17.46
N GLU A 90 -12.94 12.94 17.01
CA GLU A 90 -14.03 13.37 16.14
C GLU A 90 -14.90 14.40 16.86
N LYS A 91 -15.29 14.16 18.12
CA LYS A 91 -16.12 15.09 18.90
C LYS A 91 -15.46 16.45 19.13
N CYS A 92 -14.17 16.47 19.46
CA CYS A 92 -13.42 17.70 19.65
C CYS A 92 -13.43 18.52 18.36
N ILE A 93 -13.10 17.91 17.22
CA ILE A 93 -12.99 18.61 15.94
C ILE A 93 -14.34 19.18 15.46
N HIS A 94 -15.47 18.49 15.70
CA HIS A 94 -16.80 19.02 15.33
C HIS A 94 -17.16 20.34 16.05
N SER A 95 -16.51 20.65 17.17
CA SER A 95 -16.74 21.86 17.95
C SER A 95 -15.78 23.01 17.62
N MET A 96 -14.86 22.81 16.68
CA MET A 96 -13.81 23.76 16.31
C MET A 96 -14.11 24.48 15.01
N GLU A 97 -13.59 25.70 14.87
CA GLU A 97 -13.51 26.44 13.62
C GLU A 97 -12.15 26.26 12.93
N ILE A 98 -12.10 26.45 11.62
CA ILE A 98 -10.85 26.36 10.85
C ILE A 98 -9.89 27.46 11.31
N GLY A 99 -8.65 27.10 11.59
CA GLY A 99 -7.60 27.95 12.17
C GLY A 99 -7.64 28.05 13.69
N GLU A 100 -8.59 27.39 14.36
CA GLU A 100 -8.70 27.41 15.82
C GLU A 100 -7.68 26.48 16.49
N THR A 101 -7.07 26.96 17.58
CA THR A 101 -6.34 26.13 18.55
C THR A 101 -7.11 26.03 19.86
N SER A 102 -7.49 24.80 20.22
CA SER A 102 -8.31 24.51 21.39
C SER A 102 -7.77 23.38 22.24
N LEU A 103 -8.08 23.45 23.53
CA LEU A 103 -7.61 22.52 24.54
C LEU A 103 -8.79 21.75 25.12
N PHE A 104 -8.70 20.42 25.09
CA PHE A 104 -9.78 19.52 25.46
C PHE A 104 -9.37 18.65 26.64
N LEU A 105 -10.26 18.56 27.63
CA LEU A 105 -10.11 17.66 28.77
C LEU A 105 -10.90 16.37 28.49
N CYS A 106 -10.19 15.27 28.27
CA CYS A 106 -10.76 14.01 27.83
C CYS A 106 -10.67 12.94 28.93
N SER A 107 -11.79 12.27 29.16
CA SER A 107 -11.88 11.15 30.08
C SER A 107 -11.17 9.90 29.50
N PRO A 108 -10.72 8.97 30.36
CA PRO A 108 -10.04 7.75 29.87
C PRO A 108 -10.93 6.87 28.97
N HIS A 109 -12.27 6.93 29.12
CA HIS A 109 -13.19 6.13 28.31
C HIS A 109 -13.32 6.63 26.86
N THR A 110 -13.31 7.96 26.63
CA THR A 110 -13.35 8.53 25.27
C THR A 110 -12.01 8.40 24.54
N MET A 111 -10.93 8.14 25.29
CA MET A 111 -9.57 7.97 24.81
C MET A 111 -9.13 6.51 24.63
N LYS A 112 -10.08 5.57 24.71
CA LYS A 112 -9.84 4.16 24.45
C LYS A 112 -9.23 4.01 23.05
N GLY A 113 -8.10 3.30 22.93
CA GLY A 113 -7.40 3.12 21.65
C GLY A 113 -6.26 4.11 21.38
N TYR A 114 -6.16 5.21 22.14
CA TYR A 114 -5.11 6.22 21.94
C TYR A 114 -3.69 5.63 22.00
N HIS A 115 -3.42 4.75 22.97
CA HIS A 115 -2.14 4.04 23.07
C HIS A 115 -1.79 3.24 21.79
N LYS A 116 -2.78 2.62 21.13
CA LYS A 116 -2.55 1.86 19.88
C LYS A 116 -2.22 2.79 18.73
N MET A 117 -2.95 3.92 18.64
CA MET A 117 -2.69 4.96 17.64
C MET A 117 -1.26 5.49 17.76
N GLU A 118 -0.85 5.89 18.97
CA GLU A 118 0.52 6.37 19.24
C GLU A 118 1.59 5.35 18.86
N ILE A 119 1.39 4.07 19.19
CA ILE A 119 2.33 3.00 18.81
C ILE A 119 2.44 2.91 17.28
N ILE A 120 1.33 2.97 16.55
CA ILE A 120 1.31 2.86 15.09
C ILE A 120 1.99 4.07 14.44
N LEU A 121 1.62 5.30 14.84
CA LEU A 121 2.16 6.53 14.28
C LEU A 121 3.69 6.63 14.48
N ASN A 122 4.15 6.38 15.71
CA ASN A 122 5.59 6.41 16.01
C ASN A 122 6.35 5.29 15.28
N HIS A 123 5.76 4.09 15.15
CA HIS A 123 6.38 2.99 14.43
C HIS A 123 6.56 3.29 12.93
N ILE A 124 5.54 3.88 12.30
CA ILE A 124 5.58 4.32 10.91
C ILE A 124 6.65 5.42 10.73
N ASN A 125 6.66 6.42 11.60
CA ASN A 125 7.63 7.51 11.54
C ASN A 125 9.08 6.99 11.67
N TYR A 126 9.32 6.08 12.62
CA TYR A 126 10.64 5.46 12.78
C TYR A 126 11.05 4.65 11.56
N LYS A 127 10.12 3.90 10.95
CA LYS A 127 10.37 3.19 9.68
C LYS A 127 10.79 4.16 8.57
N LEU A 128 10.11 5.29 8.44
CA LEU A 128 10.47 6.31 7.45
C LEU A 128 11.87 6.88 7.74
N SER A 129 12.19 7.19 8.99
CA SER A 129 13.53 7.69 9.35
C SER A 129 14.66 6.70 9.03
N LEU A 130 14.39 5.39 9.14
CA LEU A 130 15.35 4.34 8.78
C LEU A 130 15.56 4.29 7.26
N LEU A 131 14.49 4.44 6.48
CA LEU A 131 14.53 4.41 5.02
C LEU A 131 15.18 5.66 4.41
N HIS A 132 15.01 6.83 5.03
CA HIS A 132 15.59 8.09 4.55
C HIS A 132 17.10 8.19 4.81
N ASN A 133 17.64 7.44 5.77
CA ASN A 133 19.08 7.40 6.05
C ASN A 133 19.83 6.56 5.00
N LYS A 134 20.27 7.22 3.92
CA LYS A 134 20.99 6.61 2.79
C LYS A 134 22.25 5.82 3.19
N GLU A 135 22.93 6.20 4.28
CA GLU A 135 24.08 5.46 4.81
C GLU A 135 23.71 4.11 5.44
N LEU A 136 22.51 4.00 6.02
CA LEU A 136 22.02 2.75 6.62
C LEU A 136 21.49 1.78 5.56
N VAL A 137 20.86 2.29 4.50
CA VAL A 137 20.25 1.47 3.44
C VAL A 137 21.30 0.78 2.55
N ASN A 138 22.45 1.42 2.31
CA ASN A 138 23.49 0.85 1.45
C ASN A 138 24.33 -0.26 2.11
N ASN A 139 24.34 -0.34 3.45
CA ASN A 139 25.24 -1.22 4.20
C ASN A 139 24.55 -2.29 5.07
N LYS A 140 23.21 -2.33 5.14
CA LYS A 140 22.49 -3.26 6.05
C LYS A 140 21.36 -4.02 5.36
N ASN A 141 21.33 -5.34 5.56
CA ASN A 141 20.31 -6.26 5.01
C ASN A 141 18.91 -5.97 5.57
N ASP A 142 17.85 -6.31 4.82
CA ASP A 142 16.43 -6.19 5.20
C ASP A 142 16.11 -6.80 6.59
N VAL A 143 16.86 -7.84 6.97
CA VAL A 143 16.77 -8.50 8.29
C VAL A 143 17.11 -7.54 9.43
N TYR A 144 18.12 -6.69 9.26
CA TYR A 144 18.52 -5.71 10.28
C TYR A 144 17.43 -4.66 10.52
N ILE A 145 16.89 -4.09 9.44
CA ILE A 145 15.80 -3.11 9.51
C ILE A 145 14.59 -3.73 10.21
N SER A 146 14.25 -4.97 9.84
CA SER A 146 13.15 -5.71 10.46
C SER A 146 13.33 -5.88 11.97
N ASN A 147 14.54 -6.23 12.43
CA ASN A 147 14.83 -6.37 13.85
C ASN A 147 14.72 -5.05 14.62
N GLN A 148 15.26 -3.94 14.07
CA GLN A 148 15.13 -2.61 14.66
C GLN A 148 13.66 -2.19 14.81
N LEU A 149 12.85 -2.45 13.78
CA LEU A 149 11.41 -2.15 13.82
C LEU A 149 10.68 -2.97 14.89
N ILE A 150 11.03 -4.24 15.07
CA ILE A 150 10.42 -5.10 16.10
C ILE A 150 10.80 -4.61 17.51
N GLU A 151 12.07 -4.32 17.73
CA GLU A 151 12.59 -3.83 19.02
C GLU A 151 11.97 -2.48 19.39
N TYR A 152 11.92 -1.54 18.42
CA TYR A 152 11.29 -0.25 18.63
C TYR A 152 9.80 -0.39 18.95
N LYS A 153 9.08 -1.28 18.26
CA LYS A 153 7.67 -1.56 18.56
C LYS A 153 7.47 -2.06 19.99
N LYS A 154 8.35 -2.95 20.48
CA LYS A 154 8.30 -3.43 21.88
C LYS A 154 8.48 -2.29 22.87
N LYS A 155 9.46 -1.41 22.64
CA LYS A 155 9.69 -0.22 23.48
C LYS A 155 8.47 0.71 23.51
N LEU A 156 7.79 0.91 22.38
CA LEU A 156 6.56 1.70 22.33
C LEU A 156 5.43 1.03 23.14
N HIS A 157 5.26 -0.29 23.01
CA HIS A 157 4.28 -1.03 23.81
C HIS A 157 4.53 -0.84 25.31
N GLU A 158 5.78 -0.96 25.77
CA GLU A 158 6.14 -0.73 27.17
C GLU A 158 5.86 0.71 27.62
N ARG A 159 6.25 1.71 26.81
CA ARG A 159 6.03 3.14 27.09
C ARG A 159 4.55 3.47 27.25
N TYR A 160 3.70 3.01 26.33
CA TYR A 160 2.29 3.38 26.30
C TYR A 160 1.38 2.42 27.08
N HIS A 161 1.91 1.32 27.63
CA HIS A 161 1.14 0.42 28.48
C HIS A 161 0.68 1.10 29.77
N SER A 162 1.43 2.06 30.30
CA SER A 162 1.04 2.87 31.46
C SER A 162 -0.27 3.63 31.21
N LEU A 163 -0.51 4.11 29.98
CA LEU A 163 -1.76 4.79 29.60
C LEU A 163 -3.00 3.88 29.65
N THR A 164 -2.80 2.57 29.71
CA THR A 164 -3.89 1.59 29.84
C THR A 164 -4.20 1.24 31.30
N LYS A 165 -3.37 1.68 32.24
CA LYS A 165 -3.47 1.37 33.67
C LYS A 165 -3.92 2.62 34.44
N GLY A 166 -5.13 2.60 35.00
CA GLY A 166 -5.61 3.59 35.99
C GLY A 166 -6.34 4.81 35.42
N ASN A 167 -6.88 5.63 36.34
CA ASN A 167 -7.68 6.83 36.10
C ASN A 167 -6.82 8.00 35.56
N ILE A 168 -6.33 7.89 34.34
CA ILE A 168 -5.56 8.94 33.65
C ILE A 168 -6.52 9.87 32.92
N ILE A 169 -6.29 11.18 33.06
CA ILE A 169 -7.00 12.22 32.30
C ILE A 169 -6.11 12.64 31.14
N PHE A 170 -6.71 12.78 29.97
CA PHE A 170 -6.01 13.22 28.78
C PHE A 170 -6.29 14.70 28.53
N ILE A 171 -5.25 15.42 28.15
CA ILE A 171 -5.34 16.79 27.68
C ILE A 171 -4.92 16.77 26.21
N LEU A 172 -5.82 17.20 25.33
CA LEU A 172 -5.55 17.30 23.90
C LEU A 172 -5.48 18.77 23.51
N GLU A 173 -4.35 19.18 22.97
CA GLU A 173 -4.19 20.46 22.29
C GLU A 173 -4.33 20.18 20.79
N ILE A 174 -5.38 20.71 20.17
CA ILE A 174 -5.69 20.49 18.76
C ILE A 174 -5.67 21.84 18.05
N GLU A 175 -4.96 21.89 16.93
CA GLU A 175 -5.02 22.98 15.96
C GLU A 175 -5.72 22.46 14.70
N LEU A 176 -6.88 23.02 14.38
CA LEU A 176 -7.64 22.63 13.18
C LEU A 176 -7.18 23.44 11.98
N LEU A 177 -6.32 22.84 11.15
CA LEU A 177 -5.70 23.56 10.03
C LEU A 177 -6.60 23.68 8.80
N ASP A 178 -7.28 22.59 8.42
CA ASP A 178 -8.06 22.50 7.20
C ASP A 178 -9.18 21.44 7.33
N VAL A 179 -10.28 21.64 6.60
CA VAL A 179 -11.41 20.71 6.51
C VAL A 179 -11.74 20.52 5.03
N GLN A 180 -11.57 19.29 4.55
CA GLN A 180 -11.78 18.94 3.15
C GLN A 180 -13.00 18.05 2.97
N GLU A 181 -13.82 18.37 1.98
CA GLU A 181 -14.96 17.55 1.58
C GLU A 181 -14.51 16.22 0.95
N PRO A 182 -15.31 15.14 1.01
CA PRO A 182 -14.98 13.81 0.48
C PRO A 182 -14.48 13.75 -0.97
N GLU A 183 -14.79 14.76 -1.77
CA GLU A 183 -14.48 14.86 -3.20
C GLU A 183 -13.23 15.71 -3.48
N THR A 184 -12.80 16.54 -2.53
CA THR A 184 -11.71 17.52 -2.74
C THR A 184 -10.34 16.98 -2.36
N PHE A 185 -10.26 15.86 -1.64
CA PHE A 185 -9.00 15.27 -1.20
C PHE A 185 -8.61 14.02 -2.00
N GLN A 186 -7.31 13.76 -2.07
CA GLN A 186 -6.81 12.54 -2.69
C GLN A 186 -7.07 11.34 -1.77
N LYS A 187 -8.10 10.57 -2.09
CA LYS A 187 -8.40 9.31 -1.39
C LYS A 187 -7.18 8.38 -1.42
N CYS A 188 -6.91 7.75 -0.29
CA CYS A 188 -5.94 6.68 -0.21
C CYS A 188 -6.51 5.38 -0.79
N VAL A 189 -5.66 4.45 -1.23
CA VAL A 189 -6.09 3.21 -1.94
C VAL A 189 -7.09 2.39 -1.13
N TRP A 190 -7.02 2.39 0.20
CA TRP A 190 -7.96 1.69 1.09
C TRP A 190 -9.34 2.37 1.21
N GLU A 191 -9.41 3.67 0.91
CA GLU A 191 -10.64 4.47 0.96
C GLU A 191 -11.43 4.40 -0.36
N MET A 192 -10.74 4.00 -1.43
CA MET A 192 -11.30 3.89 -2.76
C MET A 192 -12.23 2.68 -2.89
N SER A 193 -13.32 2.86 -3.65
CA SER A 193 -14.13 1.72 -4.13
C SER A 193 -13.31 0.88 -5.12
N ASP A 194 -13.75 -0.36 -5.39
CA ASP A 194 -13.04 -1.21 -6.36
C ASP A 194 -13.08 -0.63 -7.79
N ASP A 195 -14.14 0.12 -8.14
CA ASP A 195 -14.25 0.86 -9.40
C ASP A 195 -13.25 2.03 -9.47
N GLU A 196 -13.14 2.81 -8.40
CA GLU A 196 -12.15 3.89 -8.29
C GLU A 196 -10.72 3.34 -8.36
N LYS A 197 -10.44 2.24 -7.65
CA LYS A 197 -9.14 1.56 -7.71
C LYS A 197 -8.83 1.07 -9.12
N TYR A 198 -9.80 0.46 -9.80
CA TYR A 198 -9.63 -0.03 -11.17
C TYR A 198 -9.28 1.13 -12.11
N ASN A 199 -10.07 2.20 -12.09
CA ASN A 199 -9.83 3.39 -12.89
C ASN A 199 -8.46 3.99 -12.59
N ARG A 200 -8.10 4.12 -11.30
CA ARG A 200 -6.78 4.62 -10.89
C ARG A 200 -5.63 3.75 -11.42
N ALA A 201 -5.74 2.43 -11.31
CA ALA A 201 -4.74 1.50 -11.81
C ALA A 201 -4.62 1.54 -13.35
N THR A 202 -5.74 1.72 -14.06
CA THR A 202 -5.74 1.90 -15.52
C THR A 202 -4.99 3.17 -15.94
N CYS A 203 -5.26 4.30 -15.29
CA CYS A 203 -4.56 5.56 -15.52
C CYS A 203 -3.05 5.43 -15.24
N LEU A 204 -2.65 4.80 -14.14
CA LEU A 204 -1.24 4.57 -13.81
C LEU A 204 -0.52 3.71 -14.86
N LYS A 205 -1.18 2.67 -15.36
CA LYS A 205 -0.66 1.86 -16.49
C LYS A 205 -0.46 2.73 -17.73
N ASP A 206 -1.39 3.63 -18.04
CA ASP A 206 -1.28 4.49 -19.23
C ASP A 206 -0.26 5.62 -19.08
N GLU A 207 -0.12 6.21 -17.89
CA GLU A 207 1.01 7.06 -17.51
C GLU A 207 2.34 6.31 -17.72
N GLY A 208 2.43 5.08 -17.24
CA GLY A 208 3.60 4.21 -17.42
C GLY A 208 3.91 3.93 -18.89
N ASN A 209 2.87 3.71 -19.71
CA ASN A 209 3.02 3.53 -21.17
C ASN A 209 3.58 4.77 -21.86
N ASN A 210 3.14 5.97 -21.45
CA ASN A 210 3.64 7.23 -21.98
C ASN A 210 5.10 7.46 -21.60
N LEU A 211 5.45 7.24 -20.32
CA LEU A 211 6.83 7.33 -19.84
C LEU A 211 7.76 6.32 -20.52
N PHE A 212 7.26 5.12 -20.79
CA PHE A 212 8.01 4.10 -21.54
C PHE A 212 8.32 4.55 -22.96
N LYS A 213 7.36 5.18 -23.66
CA LYS A 213 7.58 5.75 -25.00
C LYS A 213 8.61 6.88 -24.96
N SER A 214 8.66 7.66 -23.89
CA SER A 214 9.67 8.70 -23.66
C SER A 214 11.04 8.15 -23.21
N ASN A 215 11.26 6.83 -23.21
CA ASN A 215 12.46 6.15 -22.71
C ASN A 215 12.78 6.39 -21.23
N GLU A 216 11.83 6.88 -20.43
CA GLU A 216 12.00 7.12 -18.99
C GLU A 216 11.69 5.84 -18.19
N PHE A 217 12.48 4.78 -18.42
CA PHE A 217 12.19 3.43 -17.91
C PHE A 217 12.09 3.33 -16.39
N ASN A 218 12.88 4.11 -15.64
CA ASN A 218 12.82 4.14 -14.17
C ASN A 218 11.49 4.71 -13.68
N LYS A 219 11.03 5.83 -14.23
CA LYS A 219 9.74 6.43 -13.84
C LYS A 219 8.57 5.55 -14.29
N ALA A 220 8.64 5.01 -15.51
CA ALA A 220 7.65 4.06 -16.01
C ALA A 220 7.52 2.83 -15.10
N SER A 221 8.66 2.28 -14.67
CA SER A 221 8.74 1.13 -13.75
C SER A 221 7.96 1.38 -12.45
N VAL A 222 8.15 2.54 -11.81
CA VAL A 222 7.44 2.92 -10.59
C VAL A 222 5.92 2.96 -10.83
N LYS A 223 5.47 3.60 -11.92
CA LYS A 223 4.04 3.69 -12.26
C LYS A 223 3.39 2.32 -12.51
N PHE A 224 4.08 1.43 -13.20
CA PHE A 224 3.58 0.06 -13.39
C PHE A 224 3.54 -0.73 -12.08
N GLN A 225 4.53 -0.55 -11.20
CA GLN A 225 4.53 -1.20 -9.89
C GLN A 225 3.36 -0.73 -9.01
N GLU A 226 3.09 0.58 -8.99
CA GLU A 226 1.92 1.16 -8.31
C GLU A 226 0.61 0.58 -8.87
N ALA A 227 0.45 0.54 -10.20
CA ALA A 227 -0.72 -0.05 -10.85
C ALA A 227 -0.91 -1.53 -10.46
N LEU A 228 0.17 -2.32 -10.48
CA LEU A 228 0.14 -3.73 -10.12
C LEU A 228 -0.24 -3.96 -8.65
N SER A 229 0.24 -3.11 -7.74
CA SER A 229 -0.16 -3.18 -6.33
C SER A 229 -1.66 -2.96 -6.17
N ILE A 230 -2.23 -1.98 -6.87
CA ILE A 230 -3.67 -1.72 -6.83
C ILE A 230 -4.45 -2.89 -7.44
N PHE A 231 -4.04 -3.42 -8.59
CA PHE A 231 -4.68 -4.60 -9.18
C PHE A 231 -4.64 -5.81 -8.24
N GLN A 232 -3.50 -6.06 -7.58
CA GLN A 232 -3.39 -7.14 -6.60
C GLN A 232 -4.31 -6.92 -5.40
N ASN A 233 -4.44 -5.68 -4.91
CA ASN A 233 -5.36 -5.36 -3.82
C ASN A 233 -6.81 -5.66 -4.19
N ILE A 234 -7.22 -5.36 -5.43
CA ILE A 234 -8.57 -5.70 -5.91
C ILE A 234 -8.73 -7.23 -6.03
N ILE A 235 -7.76 -7.92 -6.66
CA ILE A 235 -7.81 -9.38 -6.88
C ILE A 235 -7.91 -10.16 -5.56
N HIS A 236 -7.17 -9.74 -4.53
CA HIS A 236 -7.14 -10.42 -3.22
C HIS A 236 -8.20 -9.87 -2.25
N SER A 237 -9.05 -8.93 -2.68
CA SER A 237 -10.18 -8.47 -1.86
C SER A 237 -11.25 -9.57 -1.77
N GLY A 238 -11.92 -9.67 -0.61
CA GLY A 238 -12.92 -10.71 -0.34
C GLY A 238 -14.11 -10.73 -1.32
N SER A 239 -14.41 -9.60 -1.97
CA SER A 239 -15.52 -9.47 -2.92
C SER A 239 -15.33 -10.35 -4.17
N LEU A 240 -14.12 -10.40 -4.75
CA LEU A 240 -13.82 -11.21 -5.94
C LEU A 240 -13.42 -12.65 -5.62
N LEU A 241 -12.89 -12.92 -4.43
CA LEU A 241 -12.65 -14.30 -3.95
C LEU A 241 -13.95 -15.12 -3.89
N ASN A 242 -15.07 -14.48 -3.53
CA ASN A 242 -16.39 -15.11 -3.57
C ASN A 242 -16.84 -15.44 -5.00
N GLU A 243 -16.51 -14.62 -6.00
CA GLU A 243 -16.79 -14.93 -7.41
C GLU A 243 -15.92 -16.10 -7.91
N GLN A 244 -14.65 -16.16 -7.49
CA GLN A 244 -13.74 -17.27 -7.80
C GLN A 244 -14.22 -18.59 -7.17
N PHE A 245 -14.70 -18.55 -5.92
CA PHE A 245 -15.28 -19.70 -5.22
C PHE A 245 -16.60 -20.14 -5.88
N ASN A 246 -17.48 -19.18 -6.20
CA ASN A 246 -18.73 -19.46 -6.91
C ASN A 246 -18.49 -20.12 -8.27
N ARG A 247 -17.50 -19.66 -9.04
CA ARG A 247 -17.09 -20.30 -10.31
C ARG A 247 -16.56 -21.73 -10.15
N GLN A 248 -15.87 -22.04 -9.04
CA GLN A 248 -15.43 -23.41 -8.74
C GLN A 248 -16.62 -24.31 -8.34
N CYS A 249 -17.69 -23.75 -7.79
CA CYS A 249 -18.89 -24.48 -7.39
C CYS A 249 -19.98 -24.55 -8.48
N THR A 250 -20.02 -23.63 -9.44
CA THR A 250 -21.02 -23.61 -10.52
C THR A 250 -20.40 -24.00 -11.86
N VAL A 251 -20.77 -25.18 -12.37
CA VAL A 251 -20.57 -25.57 -13.76
C VAL A 251 -21.29 -24.56 -14.67
N LYS A 252 -20.54 -23.99 -15.62
CA LYS A 252 -20.96 -23.15 -16.76
C LYS A 252 -22.48 -22.94 -16.90
N LYS A 253 -22.96 -21.75 -16.54
CA LYS A 253 -24.12 -21.14 -17.19
C LYS A 253 -23.73 -19.74 -17.63
N GLU A 254 -23.40 -19.64 -18.92
CA GLU A 254 -23.45 -18.39 -19.66
C GLU A 254 -24.92 -17.94 -19.67
N ILE A 255 -25.20 -16.80 -19.04
CA ILE A 255 -26.40 -16.01 -19.34
C ILE A 255 -25.88 -14.60 -19.60
N GLU A 256 -25.75 -14.30 -20.89
CA GLU A 256 -25.66 -12.95 -21.43
C GLU A 256 -27.00 -12.27 -21.16
N ASN A 257 -27.03 -11.34 -20.21
CA ASN A 257 -28.02 -10.27 -20.21
C ASN A 257 -27.21 -8.96 -20.19
N GLU A 258 -26.93 -8.47 -21.40
CA GLU A 258 -26.35 -7.16 -21.69
C GLU A 258 -27.45 -6.11 -21.56
N GLU A 259 -27.73 -5.56 -20.36
CA GLU A 259 -28.63 -4.39 -20.30
C GLU A 259 -28.50 -3.51 -19.06
N ASP A 260 -27.32 -3.44 -18.43
CA ASP A 260 -27.02 -2.34 -17.50
C ASP A 260 -25.72 -1.64 -17.92
N SER A 261 -25.85 -0.36 -18.28
CA SER A 261 -24.80 0.55 -18.72
C SER A 261 -23.83 0.97 -17.60
N ASN A 262 -23.53 0.07 -16.66
CA ASN A 262 -22.45 0.18 -15.70
C ASN A 262 -21.52 -1.02 -15.93
N ILE A 263 -20.35 -0.77 -16.50
CA ILE A 263 -19.35 -1.80 -16.82
C ILE A 263 -18.92 -2.48 -15.52
N ARG A 264 -19.58 -3.59 -15.15
CA ARG A 264 -19.17 -4.41 -14.01
C ARG A 264 -17.76 -4.92 -14.28
N ILE A 265 -16.83 -4.64 -13.36
CA ILE A 265 -15.47 -5.15 -13.45
C ILE A 265 -15.53 -6.67 -13.27
N THR A 266 -15.50 -7.42 -14.36
CA THR A 266 -15.37 -8.87 -14.32
C THR A 266 -13.95 -9.26 -13.91
N PHE A 267 -13.81 -10.34 -13.15
CA PHE A 267 -12.50 -10.91 -12.77
C PHE A 267 -11.57 -11.11 -13.98
N ASP A 268 -12.09 -11.60 -15.11
CA ASP A 268 -11.29 -11.90 -16.30
C ASP A 268 -10.71 -10.64 -16.94
N LYS A 269 -11.50 -9.55 -17.00
CA LYS A 269 -11.03 -8.24 -17.46
C LYS A 269 -9.95 -7.66 -16.55
N LEU A 270 -10.09 -7.84 -15.24
CA LEU A 270 -9.10 -7.40 -14.25
C LEU A 270 -7.78 -8.18 -14.38
N VAL A 271 -7.85 -9.51 -14.48
CA VAL A 271 -6.68 -10.38 -14.66
C VAL A 271 -6.00 -10.10 -16.00
N SER A 272 -6.76 -9.97 -17.08
CA SER A 272 -6.24 -9.61 -18.40
C SER A 272 -5.48 -8.28 -18.36
N LEU A 273 -6.07 -7.25 -17.76
CA LEU A 273 -5.44 -5.94 -17.64
C LEU A 273 -4.19 -5.98 -16.75
N SER A 274 -4.25 -6.71 -15.64
CA SER A 274 -3.12 -6.96 -14.75
C SER A 274 -1.98 -7.65 -15.50
N ASN A 275 -2.26 -8.67 -16.32
CA ASN A 275 -1.27 -9.35 -17.16
C ASN A 275 -0.64 -8.40 -18.18
N ILE A 276 -1.43 -7.53 -18.83
CA ILE A 276 -0.91 -6.49 -19.74
C ILE A 276 0.04 -5.56 -18.98
N CYS A 277 -0.34 -5.12 -17.79
CA CYS A 277 0.49 -4.27 -16.94
C CYS A 277 1.79 -4.97 -16.53
N ARG A 278 1.73 -6.25 -16.10
CA ARG A 278 2.92 -7.08 -15.78
C ARG A 278 3.85 -7.20 -16.96
N LEU A 279 3.30 -7.41 -18.16
CA LEU A 279 4.07 -7.45 -19.39
C LEU A 279 4.79 -6.12 -19.64
N ASN A 280 4.11 -4.98 -19.55
CA ASN A 280 4.73 -3.67 -19.77
C ASN A 280 5.79 -3.35 -18.71
N TYR A 281 5.54 -3.72 -17.46
CA TYR A 281 6.54 -3.68 -16.39
C TYR A 281 7.78 -4.53 -16.72
N SER A 282 7.60 -5.78 -17.15
CA SER A 282 8.69 -6.64 -17.62
C SER A 282 9.46 -6.03 -18.78
N ALA A 283 8.82 -5.30 -19.68
CA ALA A 283 9.51 -4.59 -20.77
C ALA A 283 10.43 -3.49 -20.22
N CYS A 284 9.98 -2.73 -19.21
CA CYS A 284 10.81 -1.75 -18.52
C CYS A 284 11.99 -2.42 -17.83
N GLN A 285 11.73 -3.48 -17.07
CA GLN A 285 12.76 -4.18 -16.29
C GLN A 285 13.83 -4.84 -17.17
N LEU A 286 13.46 -5.32 -18.37
CA LEU A 286 14.44 -5.77 -19.38
C LEU A 286 15.39 -4.64 -19.81
N LYS A 287 14.88 -3.41 -19.99
CA LYS A 287 15.73 -2.25 -20.32
C LYS A 287 16.64 -1.86 -19.16
N LEU A 288 16.15 -2.01 -17.93
CA LEU A 288 16.89 -1.76 -16.69
C LEU A 288 17.81 -2.94 -16.29
N LYS A 289 17.87 -4.02 -17.07
CA LYS A 289 18.66 -5.24 -16.82
C LYS A 289 18.31 -5.96 -15.52
N ASN A 290 17.12 -5.73 -14.96
CA ASN A 290 16.62 -6.47 -13.81
C ASN A 290 15.90 -7.74 -14.29
N TYR A 291 16.70 -8.76 -14.64
CA TYR A 291 16.20 -9.98 -15.28
C TYR A 291 15.36 -10.86 -14.35
N GLN A 292 15.63 -10.84 -13.05
CA GLN A 292 14.92 -11.65 -12.07
C GLN A 292 13.45 -11.24 -11.98
N THR A 293 13.17 -9.94 -11.85
CA THR A 293 11.81 -9.41 -11.84
C THR A 293 11.06 -9.70 -13.15
N VAL A 294 11.75 -9.73 -14.29
CA VAL A 294 11.14 -10.12 -15.58
C VAL A 294 10.69 -11.57 -15.56
N ILE A 295 11.52 -12.47 -15.02
CA ILE A 295 11.23 -13.90 -14.95
C ILE A 295 9.99 -14.15 -14.09
N GLU A 296 9.92 -13.52 -12.92
CA GLU A 296 8.78 -13.63 -12.00
C GLU A 296 7.49 -13.17 -12.66
N ASN A 297 7.47 -11.96 -13.20
CA ASN A 297 6.28 -11.39 -13.83
C ASN A 297 5.80 -12.19 -15.05
N CYS A 298 6.72 -12.58 -15.94
CA CYS A 298 6.36 -13.37 -17.12
C CYS A 298 5.90 -14.79 -16.76
N THR A 299 6.46 -15.39 -15.71
CA THR A 299 6.03 -16.72 -15.26
C THR A 299 4.59 -16.68 -14.77
N GLU A 300 4.22 -15.65 -14.04
CA GLU A 300 2.84 -15.46 -13.60
C GLU A 300 1.87 -15.21 -14.76
N VAL A 301 2.28 -14.41 -15.75
CA VAL A 301 1.46 -14.21 -16.96
C VAL A 301 1.24 -15.53 -17.69
N ILE A 302 2.27 -16.38 -17.80
CA ILE A 302 2.17 -17.70 -18.46
C ILE A 302 1.27 -18.67 -17.70
N LYS A 303 1.19 -18.58 -16.36
CA LYS A 303 0.23 -19.39 -15.59
C LYS A 303 -1.21 -19.08 -15.97
N ASN A 304 -1.51 -17.80 -16.22
CA ASN A 304 -2.85 -17.33 -16.56
C ASN A 304 -3.16 -17.42 -18.07
N ASP A 305 -2.15 -17.18 -18.91
CA ASP A 305 -2.21 -17.20 -20.37
C ASP A 305 -1.03 -18.03 -20.93
N PRO A 306 -1.20 -19.36 -21.05
CA PRO A 306 -0.14 -20.27 -21.49
C PRO A 306 0.30 -20.11 -22.95
N GLU A 307 -0.36 -19.27 -23.74
CA GLU A 307 0.03 -19.00 -25.13
C GLU A 307 0.60 -17.60 -25.33
N ASN A 308 0.86 -16.86 -24.24
CA ASN A 308 1.32 -15.49 -24.31
C ASN A 308 2.73 -15.36 -24.91
N ILE A 309 2.79 -14.99 -26.20
CA ILE A 309 4.03 -14.76 -26.95
C ILE A 309 4.96 -13.78 -26.23
N LYS A 310 4.44 -12.64 -25.76
CA LYS A 310 5.27 -11.58 -25.16
C LYS A 310 5.91 -12.06 -23.87
N ALA A 311 5.20 -12.86 -23.07
CA ALA A 311 5.73 -13.41 -21.82
C ALA A 311 6.89 -14.37 -22.06
N TYR A 312 6.72 -15.36 -22.95
CA TYR A 312 7.78 -16.31 -23.28
C TYR A 312 9.00 -15.62 -23.90
N PHE A 313 8.79 -14.67 -24.81
CA PHE A 313 9.91 -13.94 -25.42
C PHE A 313 10.72 -13.15 -24.39
N ARG A 314 10.03 -12.40 -23.53
CA ARG A 314 10.69 -11.58 -22.50
C ARG A 314 11.38 -12.43 -21.45
N ARG A 315 10.77 -13.55 -21.03
CA ARG A 315 11.35 -14.49 -20.06
C ARG A 315 12.55 -15.23 -20.64
N GLY A 316 12.44 -15.76 -21.86
CA GLY A 316 13.54 -16.41 -22.56
C GLY A 316 14.73 -15.46 -22.75
N LYS A 317 14.47 -14.19 -23.08
CA LYS A 317 15.49 -13.15 -23.16
C LYS A 317 16.15 -12.87 -21.81
N ALA A 318 15.37 -12.76 -20.73
CA ALA A 318 15.92 -12.57 -19.37
C ALA A 318 16.81 -13.76 -18.95
N TYR A 319 16.35 -15.00 -19.17
CA TYR A 319 17.16 -16.20 -18.94
C TYR A 319 18.43 -16.22 -19.78
N SER A 320 18.39 -15.76 -21.04
CA SER A 320 19.58 -15.75 -21.91
C SER A 320 20.66 -14.76 -21.44
N MET A 321 20.26 -13.74 -20.69
CA MET A 321 21.16 -12.74 -20.09
C MET A 321 21.74 -13.22 -18.75
N LEU A 322 21.02 -14.09 -18.05
CA LEU A 322 21.48 -14.77 -16.85
C LEU A 322 22.14 -16.10 -17.26
N ASN A 323 23.45 -16.10 -17.49
CA ASN A 323 24.20 -17.25 -18.02
C ASN A 323 23.96 -18.61 -17.30
N SER A 324 23.43 -18.63 -16.07
CA SER A 324 23.06 -19.84 -15.34
C SER A 324 21.76 -20.51 -15.81
N TYR A 325 20.93 -19.84 -16.63
CA TYR A 325 19.60 -20.32 -17.02
C TYR A 325 19.45 -20.54 -18.53
N LEU A 326 20.55 -20.80 -19.24
CA LEU A 326 20.55 -20.94 -20.70
C LEU A 326 19.63 -22.07 -21.20
N ASP A 327 19.52 -23.18 -20.47
CA ASP A 327 18.57 -24.25 -20.82
C ASP A 327 17.10 -23.81 -20.72
N LEU A 328 16.76 -22.97 -19.73
CA LEU A 328 15.42 -22.41 -19.60
C LEU A 328 15.14 -21.40 -20.72
N ALA A 329 16.12 -20.56 -21.07
CA ALA A 329 16.02 -19.66 -22.23
C ALA A 329 15.71 -20.43 -23.52
N ARG A 330 16.46 -21.52 -23.74
CA ARG A 330 16.27 -22.40 -24.89
C ARG A 330 14.87 -23.01 -24.92
N LYS A 331 14.37 -23.51 -23.78
CA LYS A 331 13.01 -24.05 -23.66
C LYS A 331 11.94 -23.02 -24.02
N ASP A 332 12.05 -21.79 -23.51
CA ASP A 332 11.10 -20.72 -23.80
C ASP A 332 11.09 -20.35 -25.29
N PHE A 333 12.26 -20.28 -25.94
CA PHE A 333 12.34 -19.99 -27.38
C PHE A 333 11.84 -21.13 -28.27
N TYR A 334 12.03 -22.39 -27.88
CA TYR A 334 11.38 -23.52 -28.56
C TYR A 334 9.85 -23.47 -28.41
N LYS A 335 9.33 -23.10 -27.23
CA LYS A 335 7.89 -22.96 -27.03
C LYS A 335 7.30 -21.83 -27.89
N LEU A 336 7.99 -20.71 -28.02
CA LEU A 336 7.60 -19.64 -28.95
C LEU A 336 7.55 -20.10 -30.40
N LYS A 337 8.59 -20.83 -30.83
CA LYS A 337 8.64 -21.39 -32.19
C LYS A 337 7.47 -22.32 -32.46
N GLU A 338 7.10 -23.14 -31.48
CA GLU A 338 5.90 -24.00 -31.55
C GLU A 338 4.61 -23.18 -31.68
N ILE A 339 4.45 -22.11 -30.89
CA ILE A 339 3.30 -21.20 -30.98
C ILE A 339 3.24 -20.53 -32.36
N TYR A 340 4.35 -19.98 -32.86
CA TYR A 340 4.40 -19.34 -34.17
C TYR A 340 4.11 -20.31 -35.32
N ASN A 341 4.63 -21.54 -35.27
CA ASN A 341 4.31 -22.56 -36.27
C ASN A 341 2.82 -22.90 -36.28
N ARG A 342 2.18 -22.96 -35.10
CA ARG A 342 0.73 -23.18 -35.01
C ARG A 342 -0.06 -22.03 -35.64
N TYR A 343 0.36 -20.79 -35.47
CA TYR A 343 -0.29 -19.63 -36.12
C TYR A 343 -0.10 -19.62 -37.63
N ILE A 344 1.11 -19.91 -38.13
CA ILE A 344 1.34 -20.03 -39.58
C ILE A 344 0.46 -21.13 -40.18
N LYS A 345 0.38 -22.29 -39.53
CA LYS A 345 -0.47 -23.40 -39.98
C LYS A 345 -1.95 -23.03 -40.01
N ALA A 346 -2.43 -22.32 -38.98
CA ALA A 346 -3.82 -21.85 -38.94
C ALA A 346 -4.12 -20.82 -40.04
N GLU A 347 -3.16 -19.93 -40.34
CA GLU A 347 -3.25 -18.96 -41.44
C GLU A 347 -3.29 -19.66 -42.80
N GLU A 348 -2.42 -20.66 -43.03
CA GLU A 348 -2.38 -21.48 -44.25
C GLU A 348 -3.67 -22.33 -44.42
N GLU A 349 -4.31 -22.74 -43.32
CA GLU A 349 -5.60 -23.45 -43.30
C GLU A 349 -6.82 -22.52 -43.45
N GLY A 350 -6.64 -21.20 -43.58
CA GLY A 350 -7.73 -20.23 -43.72
C GLY A 350 -8.57 -20.04 -42.45
N LYS A 351 -8.09 -20.49 -41.28
CA LYS A 351 -8.78 -20.29 -40.00
C LYS A 351 -8.57 -18.85 -39.54
N ILE A 352 -9.64 -18.04 -39.57
CA ILE A 352 -9.62 -16.68 -39.07
C ILE A 352 -9.44 -16.72 -37.55
N ILE A 353 -8.21 -16.52 -37.07
CA ILE A 353 -7.98 -16.24 -35.64
C ILE A 353 -8.26 -14.74 -35.43
N SER A 354 -9.53 -14.36 -35.46
CA SER A 354 -10.02 -12.97 -35.39
C SER A 354 -9.60 -12.22 -34.12
N ALA A 355 -9.21 -12.94 -33.06
CA ALA A 355 -8.68 -12.35 -31.83
C ALA A 355 -7.15 -12.10 -31.86
N LEU A 356 -6.37 -12.76 -32.73
CA LEU A 356 -4.89 -12.65 -32.74
C LEU A 356 -4.34 -11.72 -33.83
N LEU A 357 -5.10 -11.47 -34.89
CA LEU A 357 -4.67 -10.69 -36.06
C LEU A 357 -4.83 -9.16 -35.90
N SER A 358 -5.42 -8.69 -34.80
CA SER A 358 -5.79 -7.28 -34.62
C SER A 358 -4.71 -6.38 -34.00
N SER A 359 -3.51 -6.89 -33.69
CA SER A 359 -2.39 -6.02 -33.30
C SER A 359 -1.06 -6.43 -33.94
N ASN A 360 -0.73 -5.72 -35.02
CA ASN A 360 0.48 -5.81 -35.85
C ASN A 360 0.61 -7.09 -36.69
N LYS A 361 0.71 -6.89 -38.01
CA LYS A 361 1.16 -7.88 -39.02
C LYS A 361 2.59 -8.35 -38.68
N LEU A 362 2.74 -9.20 -37.67
CA LEU A 362 4.01 -9.80 -37.32
C LEU A 362 4.30 -10.90 -38.36
N ASN A 363 5.41 -10.78 -39.08
CA ASN A 363 5.82 -11.84 -39.99
C ASN A 363 6.42 -13.00 -39.17
N TYR A 364 5.57 -13.96 -38.79
CA TYR A 364 5.95 -15.10 -37.96
C TYR A 364 7.10 -15.92 -38.57
N LYS A 365 7.21 -15.99 -39.90
CA LYS A 365 8.33 -16.66 -40.60
C LYS A 365 9.67 -15.98 -40.30
N ASN A 366 9.70 -14.64 -40.28
CA ASN A 366 10.89 -13.88 -39.90
C ASN A 366 11.22 -14.03 -38.41
N GLU A 367 10.22 -14.02 -37.53
CA GLU A 367 10.43 -14.22 -36.09
C GLU A 367 11.01 -15.60 -35.78
N ILE A 368 10.53 -16.66 -36.46
CA ILE A 368 11.12 -17.99 -36.32
C ILE A 368 12.59 -18.01 -36.79
N LYS A 369 12.92 -17.28 -37.87
CA LYS A 369 14.31 -17.16 -38.33
C LYS A 369 15.19 -16.48 -37.28
N ASN A 370 14.68 -15.42 -36.63
CA ASN A 370 15.37 -14.73 -35.53
C ASN A 370 15.56 -15.66 -34.32
N LEU A 371 14.50 -16.36 -33.91
CA LEU A 371 14.57 -17.34 -32.81
C LEU A 371 15.57 -18.46 -33.10
N ASN A 372 15.65 -18.97 -34.33
CA ASN A 372 16.63 -19.99 -34.69
C ASN A 372 18.07 -19.48 -34.51
N ASN A 373 18.34 -18.20 -34.78
CA ASN A 373 19.65 -17.60 -34.54
C ASN A 373 19.94 -17.47 -33.04
N GLU A 374 18.96 -17.05 -32.24
CA GLU A 374 19.09 -16.96 -30.78
C GLU A 374 19.31 -18.33 -30.14
N ILE A 375 18.56 -19.35 -30.56
CA ILE A 375 18.71 -20.74 -30.10
C ILE A 375 20.11 -21.25 -30.42
N LYS A 376 20.61 -21.06 -31.65
CA LYS A 376 21.98 -21.45 -32.04
C LYS A 376 23.04 -20.77 -31.16
N LEU A 377 22.86 -19.48 -30.86
CA LEU A 377 23.77 -18.75 -29.98
C LEU A 377 23.76 -19.31 -28.56
N ILE A 378 22.59 -19.60 -28.01
CA ILE A 378 22.45 -20.20 -26.68
C ILE A 378 23.08 -21.60 -26.64
N GLU A 379 22.83 -22.44 -27.66
CA GLU A 379 23.43 -23.77 -27.74
C GLU A 379 24.96 -23.71 -27.82
N LYS A 380 25.52 -22.70 -28.50
CA LYS A 380 26.97 -22.46 -28.49
C LYS A 380 27.48 -22.09 -27.10
N LYS A 381 26.76 -21.22 -26.36
CA LYS A 381 27.12 -20.83 -24.99
C LYS A 381 27.06 -22.01 -24.02
N ILE A 382 26.03 -22.85 -24.10
CA ILE A 382 25.89 -24.06 -23.29
C ILE A 382 27.06 -25.01 -23.54
N LYS A 383 27.41 -25.25 -24.82
CA LYS A 383 28.58 -26.08 -25.17
C LYS A 383 29.87 -25.53 -24.57
N GLN A 384 30.07 -24.21 -24.61
CA GLN A 384 31.24 -23.56 -24.01
C GLN A 384 31.29 -23.72 -22.49
N GLN A 385 30.16 -23.54 -21.79
CA GLN A 385 30.06 -23.76 -20.34
C GLN A 385 30.41 -25.21 -19.96
N ASN A 386 29.83 -26.19 -20.66
CA ASN A 386 30.10 -27.60 -20.39
C ASN A 386 31.58 -27.96 -20.60
N ILE A 387 32.25 -27.37 -21.60
CA ILE A 387 33.69 -27.55 -21.83
C ILE A 387 34.49 -26.92 -20.68
N GLN A 388 34.13 -25.71 -20.24
CA GLN A 388 34.78 -25.04 -19.12
C GLN A 388 34.64 -25.81 -17.81
N GLU A 389 33.44 -26.30 -17.49
CA GLU A 389 33.17 -27.13 -16.32
C GLU A 389 33.96 -28.43 -16.37
N LYS A 390 33.97 -29.12 -17.52
CA LYS A 390 34.76 -30.34 -17.68
C LYS A 390 36.27 -30.09 -17.47
N ASN A 391 36.80 -29.01 -18.02
CA ASN A 391 38.20 -28.63 -17.83
C ASN A 391 38.51 -28.25 -16.37
N PHE A 392 37.59 -27.56 -15.69
CA PHE A 392 37.72 -27.22 -14.28
C PHE A 392 37.75 -28.47 -13.40
N LEU A 393 36.79 -29.40 -13.59
CA LEU A 393 36.76 -30.66 -12.87
C LEU A 393 38.02 -31.49 -13.12
N THR A 394 38.47 -31.57 -14.37
CA THR A 394 39.70 -32.30 -14.73
C THR A 394 40.93 -31.75 -13.98
N LYS A 395 41.04 -30.43 -13.82
CA LYS A 395 42.12 -29.78 -13.05
C LYS A 395 41.98 -29.92 -11.53
N MET A 396 40.76 -30.07 -11.01
CA MET A 396 40.51 -30.23 -9.58
C MET A 396 40.84 -31.64 -9.09
N PHE A 397 40.71 -32.64 -9.98
CA PHE A 397 40.97 -34.05 -9.68
C PHE A 397 42.33 -34.56 -10.24
N SER A 398 43.13 -33.68 -10.84
CA SER A 398 44.54 -33.92 -11.22
C SER A 398 45.47 -33.31 -10.20
#